data_AF-A0A1N6W749-F1
#
_entry.id   AF-A0A1N6W749-F1
#
_cell.length_a   1.000
_cell.length_b   1.000
_cell.length_c   1.000
_cell.angle_alpha   90.00
_cell.angle_beta   90.00
_cell.angle_gamma   90.00
#
_symmetry.space_group_name_H-M   'P 1'
#
loop_
_entity.id
_entity.type
_entity.pdbx_description
1 polymer ?
#
loop_
_entity_poly.entity_id
_entity_poly.type
_entity_poly.pdbx_seq_one_letter_code
_entity_poly.pdbx_strand_id
1 'polypeptide(L)'
;MRAVWISGLTALALLAGFFWYLAPLDPGALALQFAFTPRMFGQIVHFWSPADLARYRIHLPVDVALLLAYGLFGYLYATRADVFAARAPAFRHVLAWLLPVAACLDALENALHWWLTEVPRFGVAPLYALSGGASSLKWLLILGFGLLSVYALYRADD
;
A
#
# COMPACT_ATOMS: atom_id res chain seq x y z
N MET A 1 19.96 -11.93 4.11
CA MET A 1 19.65 -11.91 2.66
C MET A 1 18.48 -12.81 2.24
N ARG A 2 18.44 -14.12 2.54
CA ARG A 2 17.31 -15.00 2.12
C ARG A 2 15.91 -14.45 2.46
N ALA A 3 15.71 -14.00 3.70
CA ALA A 3 14.43 -13.44 4.14
C ALA A 3 14.02 -12.19 3.35
N VAL A 4 14.97 -11.31 2.98
CA VAL A 4 14.73 -10.11 2.16
C VAL A 4 14.19 -10.53 0.79
N TRP A 5 14.83 -11.50 0.14
CA TRP A 5 14.40 -12.01 -1.16
C TRP A 5 13.03 -12.66 -1.09
N ILE A 6 12.78 -13.51 -0.09
CA ILE A 6 11.48 -14.17 0.07
C ILE A 6 10.37 -13.13 0.26
N SER A 7 10.54 -12.17 1.17
CA SER A 7 9.54 -11.13 1.40
C SER A 7 9.32 -10.23 0.19
N GLY A 8 10.41 -9.84 -0.49
CA GLY A 8 10.34 -8.97 -1.68
C GLY A 8 9.71 -9.65 -2.89
N LEU A 9 10.08 -10.90 -3.18
CA LEU A 9 9.49 -11.67 -4.27
C LEU A 9 8.03 -12.02 -3.99
N THR A 10 7.69 -12.33 -2.74
CA THR A 10 6.30 -12.53 -2.31
C THR A 10 5.48 -11.26 -2.52
N ALA A 11 5.99 -10.11 -2.09
CA ALA A 11 5.33 -8.83 -2.30
C ALA A 11 5.13 -8.52 -3.78
N LEU A 12 6.17 -8.73 -4.61
CA LEU A 12 6.08 -8.52 -6.06
C LEU A 12 5.04 -9.42 -6.72
N ALA A 13 5.04 -10.72 -6.38
CA ALA A 13 4.09 -11.68 -6.93
C ALA A 13 2.65 -11.36 -6.54
N LEU A 14 2.41 -10.99 -5.27
CA LEU A 14 1.08 -10.59 -4.79
C LEU A 14 0.62 -9.30 -5.45
N LEU A 15 1.48 -8.28 -5.53
CA LEU A 15 1.17 -7.01 -6.19
C LEU A 15 0.80 -7.22 -7.66
N ALA A 16 1.59 -7.99 -8.41
CA ALA A 16 1.28 -8.33 -9.79
C ALA A 16 -0.03 -9.13 -9.91
N GLY A 17 -0.26 -10.07 -8.99
CA GLY A 17 -1.51 -10.82 -8.89
C GLY A 17 -2.72 -9.92 -8.67
N PHE A 18 -2.62 -8.91 -7.80
CA PHE A 18 -3.71 -7.96 -7.57
C PHE A 18 -3.95 -7.03 -8.74
N PHE A 19 -2.89 -6.52 -9.38
CA PHE A 19 -3.05 -5.74 -10.61
C PHE A 19 -3.82 -6.52 -11.67
N TRP A 20 -3.49 -7.81 -11.86
CA TRP A 20 -4.22 -8.67 -12.79
C TRP A 20 -5.65 -8.97 -12.33
N TYR A 21 -5.82 -9.36 -11.07
CA TYR A 21 -7.12 -9.76 -10.52
C TYR A 21 -8.14 -8.61 -10.49
N LEU A 22 -7.67 -7.39 -10.23
CA LEU A 22 -8.46 -6.16 -10.16
C LEU A 22 -8.49 -5.37 -11.48
N ALA A 23 -7.76 -5.80 -12.51
CA ALA A 23 -7.74 -5.15 -13.82
C ALA A 23 -9.13 -4.90 -14.45
N PRO A 24 -10.15 -5.77 -14.24
CA PRO A 24 -11.48 -5.52 -14.80
C PRO A 24 -12.25 -4.35 -14.17
N LEU A 25 -11.81 -3.81 -13.02
CA LEU A 25 -12.51 -2.73 -12.34
C LEU A 25 -12.38 -1.41 -13.14
N ASP A 26 -13.50 -0.78 -13.42
CA ASP A 26 -13.56 0.54 -14.04
C ASP A 26 -14.64 1.42 -13.38
N PRO A 27 -14.29 2.57 -12.75
CA PRO A 27 -12.93 3.06 -12.49
C PRO A 27 -12.10 2.09 -11.65
N GLY A 28 -10.78 2.02 -11.88
CA GLY A 28 -9.91 1.04 -11.20
C GLY A 28 -9.84 1.19 -9.68
N ALA A 29 -9.41 0.13 -8.99
CA ALA A 29 -9.27 0.09 -7.52
C ALA A 29 -8.47 1.28 -6.94
N LEU A 30 -7.42 1.72 -7.65
CA LEU A 30 -6.62 2.88 -7.24
C LEU A 30 -7.42 4.19 -7.21
N ALA A 31 -8.46 4.34 -8.04
CA ALA A 31 -9.31 5.52 -7.99
C ALA A 31 -10.01 5.64 -6.64
N LEU A 32 -10.40 4.50 -6.04
CA LEU A 32 -11.07 4.46 -4.75
C LEU A 32 -10.13 4.90 -3.60
N GLN A 33 -8.83 4.60 -3.70
CA GLN A 33 -7.81 5.03 -2.72
C GLN A 33 -7.68 6.56 -2.62
N PHE A 34 -8.03 7.30 -3.68
CA PHE A 34 -8.01 8.77 -3.69
C PHE A 34 -9.40 9.40 -3.57
N ALA A 35 -10.40 8.64 -3.10
CA ALA A 35 -11.75 9.13 -2.88
C ALA A 35 -11.94 9.70 -1.46
N PHE A 36 -11.65 10.99 -1.30
CA PHE A 36 -11.69 11.69 0.00
C PHE A 36 -13.11 12.04 0.50
N THR A 37 -14.12 11.93 -0.35
CA THR A 37 -15.49 12.34 -0.03
C THR A 37 -16.48 11.21 -0.26
N PRO A 38 -17.60 11.17 0.51
CA PRO A 38 -18.66 10.20 0.27
C PRO A 38 -19.16 10.21 -1.18
N ARG A 39 -19.21 11.39 -1.81
CA ARG A 39 -19.66 11.54 -3.19
C ARG A 39 -18.70 10.85 -4.18
N MET A 40 -17.40 11.13 -4.10
CA MET A 40 -16.41 10.52 -4.99
C MET A 40 -16.37 9.01 -4.81
N PHE A 41 -16.36 8.55 -3.56
CA PHE A 41 -16.32 7.13 -3.24
C PHE A 41 -17.56 6.41 -3.77
N GLY A 42 -18.75 6.97 -3.49
CA GLY A 42 -20.02 6.44 -3.97
C GLY A 42 -20.11 6.43 -5.49
N GLN A 43 -19.59 7.45 -6.18
CA GLN A 43 -19.55 7.48 -7.64
C GLN A 43 -18.74 6.33 -8.23
N ILE A 44 -17.53 6.08 -7.70
CA ILE A 44 -16.68 4.97 -8.16
C ILE A 44 -17.37 3.63 -7.93
N VAL A 45 -17.85 3.38 -6.70
CA VAL A 45 -18.54 2.12 -6.35
C VAL A 45 -19.83 1.95 -7.15
N HIS A 46 -20.51 3.03 -7.52
CA HIS A 46 -21.72 2.98 -8.34
C HIS A 46 -21.46 2.51 -9.79
N PHE A 47 -20.28 2.76 -10.35
CA PHE A 47 -19.90 2.26 -11.67
C PHE A 47 -19.56 0.77 -11.66
N TRP A 48 -19.21 0.21 -10.51
CA TRP A 48 -18.92 -1.21 -10.38
C TRP A 48 -20.20 -2.03 -10.41
N SER A 49 -20.18 -3.11 -11.18
CA SER A 49 -21.21 -4.14 -11.09
C SER A 49 -21.19 -4.81 -9.71
N PRO A 50 -22.26 -5.50 -9.29
CA PRO A 50 -22.23 -6.29 -8.06
C PRO A 50 -21.09 -7.32 -8.02
N ALA A 51 -20.72 -7.88 -9.18
CA ALA A 51 -19.62 -8.82 -9.30
C ALA A 51 -18.25 -8.14 -9.09
N ASP A 52 -18.09 -6.91 -9.59
CA ASP A 52 -16.89 -6.11 -9.43
C ASP A 52 -16.71 -5.64 -7.99
N LEU A 53 -17.79 -5.21 -7.34
CA LEU A 53 -17.79 -4.89 -5.92
C LEU A 53 -17.43 -6.13 -5.07
N ALA A 54 -17.99 -7.29 -5.39
CA ALA A 54 -17.66 -8.54 -4.70
C ALA A 54 -16.19 -8.94 -4.92
N ARG A 55 -15.70 -8.83 -6.15
CA ARG A 55 -14.29 -9.06 -6.52
C ARG A 55 -13.36 -8.15 -5.71
N TYR A 56 -13.66 -6.85 -5.67
CA TYR A 56 -12.93 -5.89 -4.87
C TYR A 56 -13.00 -6.27 -3.38
N ARG A 57 -14.17 -6.60 -2.83
CA ARG A 57 -14.23 -6.98 -1.42
C ARG A 57 -13.37 -8.21 -1.13
N ILE A 58 -13.46 -9.28 -1.93
CA ILE A 58 -12.69 -10.52 -1.74
C ILE A 58 -11.16 -10.30 -1.72
N HIS A 59 -10.62 -9.29 -2.42
CA HIS A 59 -9.17 -9.07 -2.41
C HIS A 59 -8.65 -8.51 -1.08
N LEU A 60 -9.44 -7.70 -0.36
CA LEU A 60 -9.00 -6.96 0.83
C LEU A 60 -8.38 -7.82 1.96
N PRO A 61 -8.89 -9.02 2.31
CA PRO A 61 -8.30 -9.87 3.33
C PRO A 61 -7.03 -10.55 2.82
N VAL A 62 -6.96 -10.83 1.51
CA VAL A 62 -5.77 -11.38 0.85
C VAL A 62 -4.67 -10.33 0.81
N ASP A 63 -5.03 -9.05 0.70
CA ASP A 63 -4.10 -7.93 0.68
C ASP A 63 -3.26 -7.86 1.96
N VAL A 64 -3.77 -8.33 3.10
CA VAL A 64 -2.99 -8.47 4.35
C VAL A 64 -1.67 -9.22 4.13
N ALA A 65 -1.64 -10.23 3.25
CA ALA A 65 -0.42 -10.94 2.91
C ALA A 65 0.60 -10.05 2.18
N LEU A 66 0.14 -9.17 1.28
CA LEU A 66 0.98 -8.20 0.59
C LEU A 66 1.53 -7.18 1.59
N LEU A 67 0.68 -6.64 2.46
CA LEU A 67 1.06 -5.69 3.52
C LEU A 67 2.17 -6.24 4.40
N LEU A 68 2.01 -7.48 4.87
CA LEU A 68 3.04 -8.17 5.66
C LEU A 68 4.32 -8.38 4.84
N ALA A 69 4.21 -8.78 3.59
CA ALA A 69 5.35 -9.06 2.73
C ALA A 69 6.17 -7.79 2.44
N TYR A 70 5.55 -6.70 1.99
CA TYR A 70 6.29 -5.49 1.65
C TYR A 70 6.76 -4.71 2.89
N GLY A 71 5.99 -4.72 3.98
CA GLY A 71 6.40 -4.13 5.26
C GLY A 71 7.64 -4.83 5.82
N LEU A 72 7.62 -6.17 5.87
CA LEU A 72 8.76 -6.98 6.28
C LEU A 72 9.96 -6.78 5.33
N PHE A 73 9.72 -6.75 4.03
CA PHE A 73 10.76 -6.50 3.04
C PHE A 73 11.49 -5.18 3.31
N GLY A 74 10.76 -4.06 3.47
CA GLY A 74 11.40 -2.76 3.69
C GLY A 74 12.23 -2.71 4.95
N TYR A 75 11.72 -3.25 6.06
CA TYR A 75 12.46 -3.31 7.32
C TYR A 75 13.73 -4.16 7.19
N LEU A 76 13.62 -5.36 6.63
CA LEU A 76 14.76 -6.26 6.46
C LEU A 76 15.78 -5.71 5.46
N TYR A 77 15.33 -5.08 4.37
CA TYR A 77 16.21 -4.51 3.36
C TYR A 77 17.04 -3.37 3.95
N ALA A 78 16.41 -2.39 4.59
CA ALA A 78 17.10 -1.25 5.20
C ALA A 78 18.06 -1.64 6.35
N THR A 79 17.74 -2.71 7.08
CA THR A 79 18.55 -3.15 8.23
C THR A 79 19.65 -4.13 7.86
N ARG A 80 19.51 -4.91 6.78
CA ARG A 80 20.41 -6.03 6.47
C ARG A 80 21.14 -5.93 5.12
N ALA A 81 20.80 -4.99 4.25
CA ALA A 81 21.50 -4.84 2.98
C ALA A 81 22.79 -4.01 3.15
N ASP A 82 23.90 -4.53 2.61
CA ASP A 82 25.22 -3.94 2.76
C ASP A 82 25.36 -2.57 2.05
N VAL A 83 24.53 -2.31 1.03
CA VAL A 83 24.46 -1.00 0.34
C VAL A 83 24.20 0.17 1.29
N PHE A 84 23.58 -0.10 2.44
CA PHE A 84 23.32 0.93 3.45
C PHE A 84 24.36 0.96 4.57
N ALA A 85 25.36 0.08 4.57
CA ALA A 85 26.33 -0.04 5.66
C ALA A 85 27.13 1.25 5.89
N ALA A 86 27.48 1.96 4.81
CA ALA A 86 28.20 3.23 4.87
C ALA A 86 27.31 4.44 5.21
N ARG A 87 25.98 4.26 5.33
CA ARG A 87 25.04 5.35 5.65
C ARG A 87 24.92 5.55 7.16
N ALA A 88 24.60 6.79 7.54
CA ALA A 88 24.37 7.13 8.94
C ALA A 88 23.27 6.26 9.57
N PRO A 89 23.38 5.90 10.87
CA PRO A 89 22.36 5.09 11.56
C PRO A 89 20.94 5.67 11.47
N ALA A 90 20.81 6.99 11.53
CA ALA A 90 19.53 7.68 11.39
C ALA A 90 18.87 7.45 10.01
N PHE A 91 19.66 7.45 8.94
CA PHE A 91 19.16 7.17 7.59
C PHE A 91 18.56 5.76 7.50
N ARG A 92 19.30 4.76 8.01
CA ARG A 92 18.84 3.36 8.04
C ARG A 92 17.59 3.20 8.89
N HIS A 93 17.52 3.90 10.02
CA HIS A 93 16.36 3.87 10.90
C HIS A 93 15.11 4.43 10.21
N VAL A 94 15.22 5.61 9.58
CA VAL A 94 14.11 6.19 8.81
C VAL A 94 13.67 5.24 7.71
N LEU A 95 14.62 4.78 6.88
CA LEU A 95 14.34 3.89 5.75
C LEU A 95 13.65 2.59 6.19
N ALA A 96 14.08 2.00 7.32
CA ALA A 96 13.53 0.75 7.84
C ALA A 96 12.06 0.83 8.24
N TRP A 97 11.58 2.03 8.60
CA TRP A 97 10.20 2.22 9.05
C TRP A 97 9.25 2.74 7.98
N LEU A 98 9.73 3.23 6.83
CA LEU A 98 8.86 3.75 5.78
C LEU A 98 7.83 2.72 5.29
N LEU A 99 8.27 1.53 4.88
CA LEU A 99 7.34 0.50 4.38
C LEU A 99 6.47 -0.13 5.48
N PRO A 100 6.97 -0.44 6.70
CA PRO A 100 6.09 -0.88 7.79
C PRO A 100 4.99 0.13 8.13
N VAL A 101 5.32 1.43 8.19
CA VAL A 101 4.31 2.46 8.46
C VAL A 101 3.34 2.59 7.29
N ALA A 102 3.82 2.48 6.04
CA ALA A 102 2.95 2.41 4.87
C ALA A 102 1.97 1.24 4.96
N ALA A 103 2.43 0.04 5.38
CA ALA A 103 1.59 -1.15 5.58
C ALA A 103 0.53 -0.94 6.67
N CYS A 104 0.84 -0.23 7.74
CA CYS A 104 -0.17 0.12 8.75
C CYS A 104 -1.26 1.06 8.20
N LEU A 105 -0.88 2.04 7.38
CA LEU A 105 -1.83 2.95 6.73
C LEU A 105 -2.68 2.23 5.68
N ASP A 106 -2.07 1.30 4.95
CA ASP A 106 -2.74 0.38 4.03
C ASP A 106 -3.78 -0.48 4.74
N ALA A 107 -3.42 -1.05 5.90
CA ALA A 107 -4.35 -1.84 6.71
C ALA A 107 -5.54 -1.01 7.20
N LEU A 108 -5.29 0.24 7.62
CA LEU A 108 -6.34 1.17 8.02
C LEU A 108 -7.28 1.48 6.85
N GLU A 109 -6.73 1.81 5.69
CA GLU A 109 -7.52 2.02 4.47
C GLU A 109 -8.34 0.76 4.12
N ASN A 110 -7.71 -0.41 4.06
CA ASN A 110 -8.39 -1.66 3.72
C ASN A 110 -9.55 -1.97 4.67
N ALA A 111 -9.36 -1.72 5.97
CA ALA A 111 -10.43 -1.87 6.97
C ALA A 111 -11.58 -0.88 6.71
N LEU A 112 -11.27 0.38 6.40
CA LEU A 112 -12.27 1.39 6.05
C LEU A 112 -12.99 1.03 4.75
N HIS A 113 -12.26 0.61 3.71
CA HIS A 113 -12.84 0.18 2.45
C HIS A 113 -13.72 -1.05 2.61
N TRP A 114 -13.32 -2.03 3.41
CA TRP A 114 -14.16 -3.17 3.75
C TRP A 114 -15.49 -2.74 4.38
N TRP A 115 -15.44 -1.79 5.31
CA TRP A 115 -16.63 -1.30 6.01
C TRP A 115 -17.51 -0.36 5.17
N LEU A 116 -16.89 0.51 4.37
CA LEU A 116 -17.57 1.51 3.53
C LEU A 116 -18.21 0.90 2.27
N THR A 117 -17.67 -0.23 1.77
CA THR A 117 -18.22 -0.93 0.59
C THR A 117 -19.31 -1.96 0.94
N GLU A 118 -19.58 -2.20 2.21
CA GLU A 118 -20.60 -3.17 2.65
C GLU A 118 -22.01 -2.67 2.37
N VAL A 119 -22.27 -1.41 2.71
CA VAL A 119 -23.53 -0.69 2.46
C VAL A 119 -23.22 0.79 2.25
N PRO A 120 -24.06 1.55 1.54
CA PRO A 120 -23.91 3.00 1.47
C PRO A 120 -23.96 3.63 2.87
N ARG A 121 -22.90 4.35 3.27
CA ARG A 121 -22.82 5.02 4.57
C ARG A 121 -22.80 6.53 4.40
N PHE A 122 -23.83 7.18 4.92
CA PHE A 122 -24.00 8.64 4.93
C PHE A 122 -23.61 9.22 6.30
N GLY A 123 -23.28 10.50 6.35
CA GLY A 123 -22.94 11.20 7.61
C GLY A 123 -21.55 10.89 8.20
N VAL A 124 -20.76 10.01 7.55
CA VAL A 124 -19.42 9.60 8.01
C VAL A 124 -18.29 10.20 7.17
N ALA A 125 -18.47 11.43 6.68
CA ALA A 125 -17.48 12.13 5.84
C ALA A 125 -16.03 12.10 6.39
N PRO A 126 -15.78 12.23 7.70
CA PRO A 126 -14.43 12.12 8.24
C PRO A 126 -13.74 10.77 7.96
N LEU A 127 -14.49 9.67 7.88
CA LEU A 127 -13.92 8.34 7.62
C LEU A 127 -13.49 8.16 6.16
N TYR A 128 -14.20 8.77 5.21
CA TYR A 128 -13.75 8.81 3.81
C TYR A 128 -12.47 9.64 3.67
N ALA A 129 -12.40 10.80 4.33
CA ALA A 129 -11.21 11.64 4.34
C ALA A 129 -10.02 10.93 5.01
N LEU A 130 -10.26 10.19 6.09
CA LEU A 130 -9.25 9.36 6.75
C LEU A 130 -8.74 8.25 5.81
N SER A 131 -9.64 7.57 5.09
CA SER A 131 -9.26 6.51 4.13
C SER A 131 -8.39 7.05 3.00
N GLY A 132 -8.83 8.13 2.36
CA GLY A 132 -8.05 8.79 1.30
C GLY A 132 -6.72 9.36 1.82
N GLY A 133 -6.72 9.91 3.04
CA GLY A 133 -5.51 10.42 3.70
C GLY A 133 -4.50 9.32 4.00
N ALA A 134 -4.97 8.19 4.53
CA ALA A 134 -4.13 7.01 4.79
C ALA A 134 -3.53 6.46 3.48
N SER A 135 -4.34 6.36 2.43
CA SER A 135 -3.88 5.95 1.10
C SER A 135 -2.81 6.89 0.52
N SER A 136 -3.04 8.21 0.56
CA SER A 136 -2.05 9.17 0.06
C SER A 136 -0.75 9.12 0.83
N LEU A 137 -0.82 9.05 2.16
CA LEU A 137 0.38 8.97 2.99
C LEU A 137 1.13 7.65 2.78
N LYS A 138 0.43 6.53 2.64
CA LYS A 138 1.00 5.24 2.23
C LYS A 138 1.82 5.37 0.95
N TRP A 139 1.23 5.92 -0.12
CA TRP A 139 1.92 6.10 -1.39
C TRP A 139 3.14 7.01 -1.29
N LEU A 140 3.05 8.11 -0.53
CA LEU A 140 4.20 8.98 -0.26
C LEU A 140 5.34 8.24 0.46
N LEU A 141 5.03 7.39 1.43
CA LEU A 141 6.03 6.58 2.14
C LEU A 141 6.68 5.52 1.23
N ILE A 142 5.88 4.85 0.38
CA ILE A 142 6.38 3.87 -0.61
C ILE A 142 7.32 4.56 -1.61
N LEU A 143 6.91 5.71 -2.15
CA LEU A 143 7.73 6.51 -3.07
C LEU A 143 9.01 7.00 -2.38
N GLY A 144 8.89 7.50 -1.15
CA GLY A 144 10.03 7.94 -0.34
C GLY A 144 11.04 6.81 -0.10
N PHE A 145 10.57 5.60 0.20
CA PHE A 145 11.44 4.43 0.35
C PHE A 145 12.20 4.12 -0.94
N GLY A 146 11.52 4.14 -2.09
CA GLY A 146 12.14 3.94 -3.40
C GLY A 146 13.21 4.99 -3.70
N LEU A 147 12.88 6.27 -3.53
CA LEU A 147 13.80 7.39 -3.77
C LEU A 147 15.03 7.35 -2.88
N LEU A 148 14.87 7.10 -1.58
CA LEU A 148 15.99 6.98 -0.65
C LEU A 148 16.86 5.75 -0.95
N SER A 149 16.25 4.64 -1.38
CA SER A 149 16.98 3.44 -1.79
C SER A 149 17.84 3.71 -3.04
N VAL A 150 17.27 4.36 -4.06
CA VAL A 150 17.99 4.75 -5.28
C VAL A 150 19.11 5.73 -4.97
N TYR A 151 18.84 6.75 -4.14
CA TYR A 151 19.84 7.71 -3.69
C TYR A 151 21.02 7.02 -2.99
N ALA A 152 20.76 6.05 -2.11
CA ALA A 152 21.80 5.32 -1.42
C ALA A 152 22.62 4.43 -2.34
N LEU A 153 22.00 3.83 -3.37
CA LEU A 153 22.70 3.06 -4.41
C LEU A 153 23.61 3.97 -5.23
N TYR A 154 23.08 5.08 -5.75
CA TYR A 154 23.85 6.03 -6.56
C TYR A 154 25.11 6.52 -5.84
N ARG A 155 25.01 6.84 -4.55
CA ARG A 155 26.13 7.31 -3.74
C ARG A 155 27.01 6.20 -3.16
N ALA A 156 26.75 4.94 -3.47
CA ALA A 156 27.64 3.83 -3.08
C ALA A 156 28.69 3.58 -4.18
N ASP A 157 28.43 4.07 -5.39
CA ASP A 157 29.33 4.00 -6.55
C ASP A 157 30.28 5.22 -6.64
N ASP A 158 30.06 6.24 -5.81
CA ASP A 158 30.94 7.41 -5.59
C ASP A 158 31.97 7.14 -4.47
#